data_AF-A0A1P8RSR4-F1
#
_entry.id   AF-A0A1P8RSR4-F1
#
_cell.length_a   1.000
_cell.length_b   1.000
_cell.length_c   1.000
_cell.angle_alpha   90.00
_cell.angle_beta   90.00
_cell.angle_gamma   90.00
#
_symmetry.space_group_name_H-M   'P 1'
#
loop_
_entity.id
_entity.type
_entity.pdbx_description
1 polymer ?
#
loop_
_entity_poly.entity_id
_entity_poly.type
_entity_poly.pdbx_seq_one_letter_code
_entity_poly.pdbx_strand_id
1 'polypeptide(L)'
;MINFFKKSTKYPFDINGLLTEKSDFDHVVCDIKIEQIPEIETLNLLFENLPEHLEIFFFDHFHPTISDPGAYVSVRQLNGQFYYWLGNHGWTSRKYWTTTNYCAKYLLKNWNFNNNTLRVSVAYGNNKPKDIEKEKLWDYQLTELEKSDWNYVLYEVNGNLLLSVLSGGVGLFELNILLNDQQQKEYEKKGSSIIEKITKEIRENQNKYSEKNIEIRIRKK
;
A
#
# COMPACT_ATOMS: atom_id res chain seq x y z
N MET A 1 13.33 -31.09 -12.09
CA MET A 1 12.14 -31.55 -12.84
C MET A 1 10.92 -31.09 -12.07
N ILE A 2 10.11 -30.26 -12.71
CA ILE A 2 9.05 -29.40 -12.15
C ILE A 2 7.92 -30.25 -11.55
N ASN A 3 7.40 -29.87 -10.37
CA ASN A 3 6.11 -30.33 -9.86
C ASN A 3 5.29 -29.13 -9.38
N PHE A 4 4.59 -28.51 -10.34
CA PHE A 4 3.51 -27.56 -10.10
C PHE A 4 2.18 -28.29 -10.31
N PHE A 5 1.32 -28.22 -9.28
CA PHE A 5 -0.13 -28.45 -9.26
C PHE A 5 -0.75 -29.83 -9.61
N LYS A 6 -1.56 -30.32 -8.66
CA LYS A 6 -2.89 -30.97 -8.81
C LYS A 6 -3.51 -31.04 -7.39
N LYS A 7 -4.75 -30.66 -7.07
CA LYS A 7 -5.90 -30.16 -7.86
C LYS A 7 -6.95 -29.64 -6.84
N SER A 8 -7.24 -28.34 -6.82
CA SER A 8 -8.52 -27.80 -6.31
C SER A 8 -8.69 -26.37 -6.84
N THR A 9 -9.80 -26.15 -7.52
CA THR A 9 -10.17 -24.91 -8.20
C THR A 9 -10.48 -23.80 -7.20
N LYS A 10 -9.54 -22.88 -6.93
CA LYS A 10 -9.79 -21.42 -6.88
C LYS A 10 -8.61 -20.50 -6.50
N TYR A 11 -7.48 -21.00 -6.01
CA TYR A 11 -6.33 -20.15 -5.65
C TYR A 11 -5.00 -20.83 -5.97
N PRO A 12 -3.94 -20.08 -6.33
CA PRO A 12 -2.59 -20.62 -6.48
C PRO A 12 -1.91 -20.97 -5.13
N PHE A 13 -2.53 -20.66 -3.99
CA PHE A 13 -2.00 -20.94 -2.65
C PHE A 13 -3.07 -21.59 -1.77
N ASP A 14 -2.85 -22.82 -1.30
CA ASP A 14 -3.60 -23.38 -0.18
C ASP A 14 -2.94 -22.92 1.12
N ILE A 15 -3.42 -21.79 1.64
CA ILE A 15 -2.93 -21.21 2.90
C ILE A 15 -3.18 -22.19 4.08
N ASN A 16 -4.18 -23.07 3.99
CA ASN A 16 -4.52 -24.00 5.06
C ASN A 16 -3.47 -25.12 5.22
N GLY A 17 -2.71 -25.45 4.18
CA GLY A 17 -1.66 -26.46 4.20
C GLY A 17 -0.28 -25.95 4.66
N LEU A 18 -0.07 -24.63 4.66
CA LEU A 18 1.22 -23.98 4.92
C LEU A 18 1.53 -23.75 6.42
N LEU A 19 0.55 -23.99 7.31
CA LEU A 19 0.70 -23.87 8.77
C LEU A 19 1.03 -25.24 9.41
N THR A 20 2.13 -25.87 9.00
CA THR A 20 2.56 -27.14 9.59
C THR A 20 4.01 -27.12 10.07
N GLU A 21 4.39 -26.11 10.84
CA GLU A 21 5.52 -26.26 11.76
C GLU A 21 5.28 -25.41 13.00
N LYS A 22 5.02 -26.09 14.13
CA LYS A 22 5.05 -25.47 15.45
C LYS A 22 6.49 -25.06 15.71
N SER A 23 6.78 -23.76 15.67
CA SER A 23 7.95 -23.23 16.37
C SER A 23 7.53 -22.92 17.82
N ASP A 24 8.47 -23.05 18.77
CA ASP A 24 8.26 -22.80 20.20
C ASP A 24 8.06 -21.30 20.54
N PHE A 25 7.60 -20.51 19.58
CA PHE A 25 7.29 -19.10 19.72
C PHE A 25 5.78 -18.89 19.52
N ASP A 26 5.16 -18.04 20.34
CA ASP A 26 3.73 -17.66 20.30
C ASP A 26 3.30 -16.94 18.98
N HIS A 27 4.13 -16.99 17.94
CA HIS A 27 3.90 -16.39 16.63
C HIS A 27 4.20 -17.41 15.53
N VAL A 28 3.15 -18.01 14.96
CA VAL A 28 3.28 -18.81 13.75
C VAL A 28 3.46 -17.86 12.57
N VAL A 29 4.66 -17.90 11.98
CA VAL A 29 5.06 -17.14 10.80
C VAL A 29 5.37 -18.14 9.70
N CYS A 30 4.83 -17.91 8.51
CA CYS A 30 5.08 -18.69 7.30
C CYS A 30 5.76 -17.79 6.26
N ASP A 31 6.95 -18.19 5.82
CA ASP A 31 7.69 -17.55 4.73
C ASP A 31 7.45 -18.33 3.43
N ILE A 32 6.77 -17.69 2.48
CA ILE A 32 6.44 -18.27 1.17
C ILE A 32 7.37 -17.64 0.13
N LYS A 33 8.30 -18.45 -0.38
CA LYS A 33 9.22 -18.01 -1.45
C LYS A 33 8.57 -18.17 -2.81
N ILE A 34 8.55 -17.09 -3.59
CA ILE A 34 7.93 -17.05 -4.91
C ILE A 34 8.97 -16.52 -5.90
N GLU A 35 9.51 -17.40 -6.75
CA GLU A 35 10.68 -17.04 -7.58
C GLU A 35 10.40 -15.93 -8.60
N GLN A 36 9.15 -15.83 -9.07
CA GLN A 36 8.73 -14.86 -10.08
C GLN A 36 8.10 -13.63 -9.42
N ILE A 37 8.31 -12.46 -10.02
CA ILE A 37 7.62 -11.24 -9.62
C ILE A 37 6.12 -11.44 -9.93
N PRO A 38 5.23 -11.39 -8.94
CA PRO A 38 3.81 -11.61 -9.17
C PRO A 38 3.20 -10.43 -9.93
N GLU A 39 2.23 -10.73 -10.78
CA GLU A 39 1.38 -9.71 -11.40
C GLU A 39 0.53 -9.00 -10.33
N ILE A 40 0.20 -7.73 -10.56
CA ILE A 40 -0.55 -6.94 -9.58
C ILE A 40 -1.94 -7.52 -9.31
N GLU A 41 -2.58 -8.12 -10.33
CA GLU A 41 -3.85 -8.82 -10.22
C GLU A 41 -3.75 -10.02 -9.27
N THR A 42 -2.63 -10.74 -9.28
CA THR A 42 -2.38 -11.87 -8.37
C THR A 42 -2.26 -11.39 -6.93
N LEU A 43 -1.56 -10.28 -6.69
CA LEU A 43 -1.44 -9.68 -5.36
C LEU A 43 -2.77 -9.10 -4.86
N ASN A 44 -3.57 -8.51 -5.74
CA ASN A 44 -4.91 -8.06 -5.39
C ASN A 44 -5.79 -9.21 -4.92
N LEU A 45 -5.80 -10.32 -5.66
CA LEU A 45 -6.52 -11.53 -5.25
C LEU A 45 -6.01 -12.09 -3.92
N LEU A 46 -4.70 -12.05 -3.68
CA LEU A 46 -4.12 -12.44 -2.40
C LEU A 46 -4.70 -11.61 -1.25
N PHE A 47 -4.73 -10.28 -1.37
CA PHE A 47 -5.28 -9.42 -0.32
C PHE A 47 -6.80 -9.59 -0.18
N GLU A 48 -7.57 -9.63 -1.27
CA GLU A 48 -9.03 -9.84 -1.24
C GLU A 48 -9.46 -11.13 -0.52
N ASN A 49 -8.57 -12.13 -0.50
CA ASN A 49 -8.82 -13.43 0.11
C ASN A 49 -8.02 -13.65 1.40
N LEU A 50 -7.41 -12.60 1.95
CA LEU A 50 -6.67 -12.65 3.20
C LEU A 50 -7.66 -12.88 4.37
N PRO A 51 -7.61 -14.01 5.08
CA PRO A 51 -8.46 -14.25 6.24
C PRO A 51 -8.21 -13.21 7.34
N GLU A 52 -9.26 -12.77 8.06
CA GLU A 52 -9.14 -11.74 9.11
C GLU A 52 -8.19 -12.13 10.26
N HIS A 53 -7.97 -13.43 10.48
CA HIS A 53 -7.05 -13.93 11.49
C HIS A 53 -5.59 -14.03 11.01
N LEU A 54 -5.32 -13.66 9.75
CA LEU A 54 -3.99 -13.63 9.17
C LEU A 54 -3.59 -12.19 8.86
N GLU A 55 -2.28 -11.97 8.83
CA GLU A 55 -1.67 -10.74 8.35
C GLU A 55 -0.57 -11.05 7.35
N ILE A 56 -0.40 -10.16 6.38
CA ILE A 56 0.77 -10.14 5.51
C ILE A 56 1.69 -9.06 6.05
N PHE A 57 2.99 -9.36 6.17
CA PHE A 57 3.97 -8.33 6.46
C PHE A 57 5.23 -8.46 5.63
N PHE A 58 5.89 -7.33 5.39
CA PHE A 58 7.10 -7.22 4.58
C PHE A 58 7.92 -6.01 5.02
N PHE A 59 9.22 -5.99 4.76
CA PHE A 59 10.06 -4.83 5.04
C PHE A 59 9.83 -3.73 4.00
N ASP A 60 9.67 -2.49 4.47
CA ASP A 60 9.75 -1.30 3.63
C ASP A 60 11.22 -0.87 3.53
N HIS A 61 11.85 -1.26 2.43
CA HIS A 61 13.26 -0.96 2.17
C HIS A 61 13.49 0.50 1.76
N PHE A 62 12.43 1.27 1.56
CA PHE A 62 12.50 2.68 1.18
C PHE A 62 12.17 3.62 2.36
N HIS A 63 11.78 3.06 3.51
CA HIS A 63 11.54 3.85 4.71
C HIS A 63 12.87 4.44 5.25
N PRO A 64 12.94 5.74 5.59
CA PRO A 64 14.17 6.42 6.01
C PRO A 64 14.60 6.09 7.46
N THR A 65 14.25 4.94 8.00
CA THR A 65 14.55 4.56 9.39
C THR A 65 16.04 4.31 9.61
N ILE A 66 16.55 4.77 10.76
CA ILE A 66 17.97 4.68 11.16
C ILE A 66 18.27 3.36 11.91
N SER A 67 17.25 2.63 12.35
CA SER A 67 17.38 1.45 13.22
C SER A 67 17.14 0.12 12.48
N ASP A 68 18.07 -0.81 12.61
CA ASP A 68 17.98 -2.24 12.22
C ASP A 68 16.82 -2.94 12.98
N PRO A 69 15.97 -3.78 12.35
CA PRO A 69 15.96 -4.31 10.97
C PRO A 69 15.28 -3.44 9.92
N GLY A 70 15.13 -2.13 10.16
CA GLY A 70 14.35 -1.24 9.30
C GLY A 70 12.86 -1.24 9.68
N ALA A 71 12.03 -0.60 8.85
CA ALA A 71 10.59 -0.57 9.04
C ALA A 71 9.95 -1.77 8.33
N TYR A 72 8.97 -2.41 8.96
CA TYR A 72 8.08 -3.36 8.30
C TYR A 72 6.69 -2.73 8.10
N VAL A 73 5.99 -3.21 7.09
CA VAL A 73 4.59 -2.94 6.80
C VAL A 73 3.81 -4.18 7.17
N SER A 74 2.74 -4.02 7.94
CA SER A 74 1.78 -5.10 8.22
C SER A 74 0.42 -4.72 7.67
N VAL A 75 -0.25 -5.67 7.03
CA VAL A 75 -1.56 -5.51 6.40
C VAL A 75 -2.53 -6.56 6.94
N ARG A 76 -3.72 -6.12 7.34
CA ARG A 76 -4.80 -7.00 7.81
C ARG A 76 -6.15 -6.61 7.22
N GLN A 77 -7.05 -7.59 7.18
CA GLN A 77 -8.46 -7.40 6.87
C GLN A 77 -9.29 -7.31 8.16
N LEU A 78 -10.31 -6.46 8.15
CA LEU A 78 -11.35 -6.38 9.18
C LEU A 78 -12.69 -6.01 8.53
N ASN A 79 -13.69 -6.89 8.65
CA ASN A 79 -15.04 -6.73 8.10
C ASN A 79 -15.05 -6.35 6.60
N GLY A 80 -14.16 -6.96 5.82
CA GLY A 80 -14.03 -6.70 4.37
C GLY A 80 -13.31 -5.40 4.00
N GLN A 81 -12.75 -4.70 4.98
CA GLN A 81 -11.89 -3.53 4.76
C GLN A 81 -10.45 -3.83 5.13
N PHE A 82 -9.49 -3.12 4.52
CA PHE A 82 -8.07 -3.33 4.73
C PHE A 82 -7.47 -2.16 5.49
N TYR A 83 -6.58 -2.48 6.43
CA TYR A 83 -5.75 -1.47 7.07
C TYR A 83 -4.31 -1.94 7.14
N TYR A 84 -3.40 -0.97 7.20
CA TYR A 84 -1.98 -1.23 7.37
C TYR A 84 -1.38 -0.35 8.46
N TRP A 85 -0.21 -0.73 8.95
CA TRP A 85 0.63 0.09 9.79
C TRP A 85 2.10 -0.21 9.51
N LEU A 86 2.97 0.71 9.88
CA LEU A 86 4.40 0.51 9.89
C LEU A 86 4.87 0.22 11.32
N GLY A 87 5.98 -0.50 11.46
CA GLY A 87 6.61 -0.66 12.75
C GLY A 87 8.04 -1.16 12.65
N ASN A 88 8.69 -1.25 13.80
CA ASN A 88 9.94 -1.98 13.99
C ASN A 88 10.04 -2.46 15.46
N HIS A 89 11.22 -2.87 15.94
CA HIS A 89 11.38 -3.35 17.32
C HIS A 89 11.06 -2.34 18.42
N GLY A 90 11.06 -1.03 18.14
CA GLY A 90 10.88 0.03 19.14
C GLY A 90 9.68 0.95 18.93
N TRP A 91 9.01 0.90 17.78
CA TRP A 91 7.86 1.74 17.49
C TRP A 91 6.86 1.08 16.55
N THR A 92 5.62 1.55 16.61
CA THR A 92 4.56 1.25 15.65
C THR A 92 3.86 2.55 15.27
N SER A 93 3.50 2.70 14.00
CA SER A 93 2.68 3.83 13.55
C SER A 93 1.23 3.65 13.99
N ARG A 94 0.41 4.67 13.72
CA ARG A 94 -1.04 4.49 13.72
C ARG A 94 -1.45 3.52 12.60
N LYS A 95 -2.67 3.00 12.69
CA LYS A 95 -3.28 2.16 11.66
C LYS A 95 -4.06 3.02 10.69
N TYR A 96 -3.97 2.71 9.41
CA TYR A 96 -4.59 3.48 8.34
C TYR A 96 -5.46 2.60 7.47
N TRP A 97 -6.69 3.03 7.22
CA TRP A 97 -7.55 2.40 6.22
C TRP A 97 -6.92 2.52 4.83
N THR A 98 -7.03 1.47 4.04
CA THR A 98 -6.44 1.38 2.70
C THR A 98 -7.23 0.45 1.79
N THR A 99 -6.74 0.24 0.58
CA THR A 99 -7.33 -0.64 -0.43
C THR A 99 -6.40 -1.81 -0.73
N THR A 100 -6.96 -2.91 -1.24
CA THR A 100 -6.18 -4.08 -1.69
C THR A 100 -5.12 -3.69 -2.71
N ASN A 101 -5.49 -2.84 -3.67
CA ASN A 101 -4.60 -2.36 -4.71
C ASN A 101 -3.44 -1.51 -4.19
N TYR A 102 -3.70 -0.65 -3.21
CA TYR A 102 -2.62 0.10 -2.57
C TYR A 102 -1.62 -0.86 -1.90
N CYS A 103 -2.12 -1.83 -1.11
CA CYS A 103 -1.28 -2.85 -0.46
C CYS A 103 -0.51 -3.71 -1.47
N ALA A 104 -1.16 -4.11 -2.57
CA ALA A 104 -0.55 -4.88 -3.63
C ALA A 104 0.61 -4.13 -4.29
N LYS A 105 0.43 -2.84 -4.62
CA LYS A 105 1.49 -2.01 -5.19
C LYS A 105 2.63 -1.75 -4.20
N TYR A 106 2.30 -1.57 -2.92
CA TYR A 106 3.29 -1.34 -1.88
C TYR A 106 4.17 -2.58 -1.64
N LEU A 107 3.54 -3.77 -1.61
CA LEU A 107 4.23 -5.05 -1.56
C LEU A 107 5.09 -5.26 -2.82
N LEU A 108 4.53 -4.99 -4.00
CA LEU A 108 5.24 -5.15 -5.28
C LEU A 108 6.49 -4.27 -5.36
N LYS A 109 6.41 -3.01 -4.92
CA LYS A 109 7.56 -2.09 -4.84
C LYS A 109 8.70 -2.67 -4.01
N ASN A 110 8.37 -3.39 -2.95
CA ASN A 110 9.33 -3.97 -2.00
C ASN A 110 9.70 -5.43 -2.32
N TRP A 111 9.12 -6.04 -3.35
CA TRP A 111 9.17 -7.48 -3.59
C TRP A 111 10.60 -8.04 -3.69
N ASN A 112 11.38 -7.50 -4.62
CA ASN A 112 12.75 -7.95 -4.88
C ASN A 112 13.69 -7.69 -3.69
N PHE A 113 13.39 -6.67 -2.90
CA PHE A 113 14.19 -6.33 -1.71
C PHE A 113 13.89 -7.26 -0.53
N ASN A 114 12.67 -7.81 -0.48
CA ASN A 114 12.27 -8.86 0.47
C ASN A 114 12.68 -10.26 -0.01
N ASN A 115 13.68 -10.39 -0.89
CA ASN A 115 14.16 -11.67 -1.42
C ASN A 115 13.06 -12.54 -2.03
N ASN A 116 12.05 -11.91 -2.64
CA ASN A 116 10.86 -12.55 -3.20
C ASN A 116 10.15 -13.48 -2.19
N THR A 117 10.12 -13.05 -0.93
CA THR A 117 9.48 -13.78 0.16
C THR A 117 8.23 -13.03 0.60
N LEU A 118 7.09 -13.71 0.53
CA LEU A 118 5.85 -13.27 1.13
C LEU A 118 5.77 -13.86 2.55
N ARG A 119 5.67 -13.01 3.56
CA ARG A 119 5.55 -13.45 4.93
C ARG A 119 4.12 -13.28 5.44
N VAL A 120 3.56 -14.37 5.97
CA VAL A 120 2.20 -14.44 6.50
C VAL A 120 2.28 -14.89 7.96
N SER A 121 1.56 -14.23 8.86
CA SER A 121 1.49 -14.63 10.27
C SER A 121 0.07 -14.65 10.80
N VAL A 122 -0.12 -15.38 11.89
CA VAL A 122 -1.37 -15.29 12.66
C VAL A 122 -1.44 -13.93 13.33
N ALA A 123 -2.55 -13.23 13.09
CA ALA A 123 -2.81 -11.92 13.63
C ALA A 123 -2.81 -11.93 15.17
N TYR A 124 -1.80 -11.31 15.79
CA TYR A 124 -1.75 -11.14 17.24
C TYR A 124 -2.60 -9.94 17.71
N GLY A 125 -3.31 -10.08 18.83
CA GLY A 125 -4.11 -9.04 19.48
C GLY A 125 -5.60 -8.98 19.09
N ASN A 126 -6.41 -8.29 19.90
CA ASN A 126 -7.87 -8.21 19.73
C ASN A 126 -8.29 -7.78 18.31
N ASN A 127 -9.26 -8.49 17.72
CA ASN A 127 -9.90 -8.25 16.41
C ASN A 127 -10.63 -6.89 16.27
N LYS A 128 -10.43 -5.97 17.20
CA LYS A 128 -10.99 -4.62 17.18
C LYS A 128 -9.85 -3.63 17.41
N PRO A 129 -9.03 -3.33 16.39
CA PRO A 129 -8.11 -2.21 16.45
C PRO A 129 -8.91 -0.96 16.85
N LYS A 130 -8.54 -0.37 17.99
CA LYS A 130 -8.96 0.99 18.33
C LYS A 130 -8.20 1.94 17.41
N ASP A 131 -8.87 3.00 16.97
CA ASP A 131 -8.24 4.16 16.30
C ASP A 131 -7.58 3.86 14.94
N ILE A 132 -8.33 3.28 13.99
CA ILE A 132 -7.91 3.28 12.58
C ILE A 132 -8.26 4.64 11.96
N GLU A 133 -7.27 5.30 11.39
CA GLU A 133 -7.40 6.63 10.80
C GLU A 133 -7.58 6.57 9.28
N LYS A 134 -8.02 7.69 8.71
CA LYS A 134 -7.83 7.94 7.27
C LYS A 134 -6.34 7.95 6.94
N GLU A 135 -6.02 7.48 5.74
CA GLU A 135 -4.65 7.43 5.25
C GLU A 135 -3.92 8.76 5.37
N LYS A 136 -2.66 8.67 5.82
CA LYS A 136 -1.72 9.78 5.91
C LYS A 136 -0.42 9.35 5.27
N LEU A 137 0.14 10.23 4.45
CA LEU A 137 1.42 10.00 3.80
C LEU A 137 2.46 10.93 4.40
N TRP A 138 3.70 10.46 4.44
CA TRP A 138 4.83 11.25 4.87
C TRP A 138 5.67 11.67 3.68
N ASP A 139 6.28 12.85 3.76
CA ASP A 139 7.11 13.42 2.72
C ASP A 139 8.21 12.49 2.19
N TYR A 140 8.81 11.67 3.06
CA TYR A 140 9.85 10.72 2.68
C TYR A 140 9.38 9.56 1.80
N GLN A 141 8.07 9.31 1.76
CA GLN A 141 7.49 8.28 0.90
C GLN A 141 7.25 8.81 -0.52
N LEU A 142 7.36 10.12 -0.72
CA LEU A 142 7.01 10.80 -1.96
C LEU A 142 8.26 11.00 -2.82
N THR A 143 8.18 10.53 -4.05
CA THR A 143 9.16 10.85 -5.10
C THR A 143 8.47 11.73 -6.14
N GLU A 144 8.91 12.99 -6.30
CA GLU A 144 8.38 13.87 -7.35
C GLU A 144 8.71 13.28 -8.73
N LEU A 145 7.68 13.09 -9.56
CA LEU A 145 7.81 12.59 -10.93
C LEU A 145 7.75 13.73 -11.94
N GLU A 146 6.78 14.62 -11.77
CA GLU A 146 6.60 15.81 -12.61
C GLU A 146 5.82 16.89 -11.86
N LYS A 147 5.92 18.12 -12.35
CA LYS A 147 5.18 19.26 -11.82
C LYS A 147 4.80 20.25 -12.90
N SER A 148 3.75 21.00 -12.61
CA SER A 148 3.37 22.20 -13.35
C SER A 148 3.25 23.35 -12.36
N ASP A 149 4.02 24.40 -12.62
CA ASP A 149 4.03 25.59 -11.77
C ASP A 149 2.61 26.11 -11.55
N TRP A 150 2.26 26.35 -10.28
CA TRP A 150 0.94 26.84 -9.85
C TRP A 150 -0.26 25.94 -10.19
N ASN A 151 -0.04 24.68 -10.58
CA ASN A 151 -1.13 23.76 -10.92
C ASN A 151 -1.06 22.48 -10.10
N TYR A 152 0.01 21.70 -10.24
CA TYR A 152 0.09 20.39 -9.59
C TYR A 152 1.53 19.91 -9.42
N VAL A 153 1.68 18.94 -8.52
CA VAL A 153 2.85 18.07 -8.42
C VAL A 153 2.37 16.62 -8.43
N LEU A 154 2.96 15.78 -9.26
CA LEU A 154 2.72 14.34 -9.29
C LEU A 154 3.84 13.63 -8.52
N TYR A 155 3.45 12.78 -7.58
CA TYR A 155 4.36 11.96 -6.80
C TYR A 155 4.14 10.47 -7.08
N GLU A 156 5.23 9.70 -7.09
CA GLU A 156 5.19 8.27 -6.77
C GLU A 156 5.16 8.10 -5.26
N VAL A 157 4.29 7.23 -4.77
CA VAL A 157 4.21 6.84 -3.36
C VAL A 157 3.83 5.38 -3.24
N ASN A 158 4.72 4.57 -2.65
CA ASN A 158 4.46 3.15 -2.37
C ASN A 158 3.92 2.36 -3.59
N GLY A 159 4.44 2.63 -4.79
CA GLY A 159 4.02 2.02 -6.05
C GLY A 159 2.77 2.64 -6.67
N ASN A 160 2.22 3.70 -6.08
CA ASN A 160 1.02 4.41 -6.53
C ASN A 160 1.36 5.83 -7.00
N LEU A 161 0.43 6.46 -7.71
CA LEU A 161 0.51 7.86 -8.10
C LEU A 161 -0.38 8.73 -7.23
N LEU A 162 0.21 9.75 -6.62
CA LEU A 162 -0.47 10.78 -5.83
C LEU A 162 -0.37 12.12 -6.55
N LEU A 163 -1.51 12.72 -6.88
CA LEU A 163 -1.57 14.03 -7.51
C LEU A 163 -1.90 15.09 -6.46
N SER A 164 -0.96 15.99 -6.19
CA SER A 164 -1.18 17.18 -5.37
C SER A 164 -1.58 18.34 -6.25
N VAL A 165 -2.82 18.82 -6.10
CA VAL A 165 -3.39 19.89 -6.93
C VAL A 165 -3.54 21.16 -6.14
N LEU A 166 -2.90 22.23 -6.60
CA LEU A 166 -3.10 23.57 -6.06
C LEU A 166 -4.46 24.10 -6.52
N SER A 167 -5.33 24.40 -5.56
CA SER A 167 -6.72 24.81 -5.75
C SER A 167 -7.06 26.06 -4.97
N GLY A 168 -8.20 26.68 -5.31
CA GLY A 168 -8.74 27.86 -4.64
C GLY A 168 -8.58 29.17 -5.42
N GLY A 169 -9.57 30.06 -5.28
CA GLY A 169 -9.60 31.36 -5.94
C GLY A 169 -9.21 32.52 -5.01
N VAL A 170 -9.79 32.56 -3.80
CA VAL A 170 -9.55 33.62 -2.81
C VAL A 170 -8.49 33.21 -1.77
N GLY A 171 -8.25 31.90 -1.61
CA GLY A 171 -7.18 31.35 -0.79
C GLY A 171 -6.70 30.03 -1.39
N LEU A 172 -5.38 29.87 -1.48
CA LEU A 172 -4.77 28.67 -2.06
C LEU A 172 -4.71 27.55 -1.03
N PHE A 173 -5.06 26.35 -1.46
CA PHE A 173 -4.94 25.11 -0.70
C PHE A 173 -4.59 23.95 -1.63
N GLU A 174 -4.10 22.86 -1.07
CA GLU A 174 -3.72 21.67 -1.83
C GLU A 174 -4.70 20.52 -1.59
N LEU A 175 -5.03 19.81 -2.66
CA LEU A 175 -5.75 18.54 -2.63
C LEU A 175 -4.82 17.43 -3.09
N ASN A 176 -4.52 16.48 -2.20
CA ASN A 176 -3.67 15.33 -2.49
C ASN A 176 -4.55 14.11 -2.74
N ILE A 177 -4.59 13.66 -3.99
CA ILE A 177 -5.52 12.63 -4.44
C ILE A 177 -4.74 11.45 -4.99
N LEU A 178 -4.91 10.26 -4.39
CA LEU A 178 -4.43 9.02 -5.00
C LEU A 178 -5.20 8.77 -6.29
N LEU A 179 -4.47 8.59 -7.39
CA LEU A 179 -5.07 8.24 -8.67
C LEU A 179 -5.61 6.82 -8.60
N ASN A 180 -6.80 6.59 -9.15
CA ASN A 180 -7.33 5.23 -9.28
C ASN A 180 -6.62 4.46 -10.40
N ASP A 181 -6.87 3.16 -10.50
CA ASP A 181 -6.19 2.30 -11.47
C ASP A 181 -6.39 2.71 -12.93
N GLN A 182 -7.60 3.16 -13.27
CA GLN A 182 -7.86 3.63 -14.63
C GLN A 182 -7.04 4.88 -14.93
N GLN A 183 -6.95 5.82 -13.99
CA GLN A 183 -6.16 7.04 -14.13
C GLN A 183 -4.66 6.74 -14.23
N GLN A 184 -4.13 5.81 -13.41
CA GLN A 184 -2.74 5.38 -13.47
C GLN A 184 -2.42 4.70 -14.81
N LYS A 185 -3.27 3.77 -15.28
CA LYS A 185 -3.11 3.10 -16.58
C LYS A 185 -3.19 4.08 -17.76
N GLU A 186 -4.03 5.11 -17.66
CA GLU A 186 -4.08 6.15 -18.69
C GLU A 186 -2.83 7.03 -18.68
N TYR A 187 -2.25 7.28 -17.51
CA TYR A 187 -0.99 8.01 -17.38
C TYR A 187 0.17 7.29 -18.04
N GLU A 188 0.31 5.99 -17.80
CA GLU A 188 1.34 5.17 -18.46
C GLU A 188 1.26 5.24 -20.00
N LYS A 189 0.07 5.46 -20.56
CA LYS A 189 -0.16 5.52 -22.01
C LYS A 189 -0.05 6.92 -22.60
N LYS A 190 -0.47 7.95 -21.87
CA LYS A 190 -0.68 9.31 -22.39
C LYS A 190 0.20 10.38 -21.73
N GLY A 191 0.93 10.03 -20.67
CA GLY A 191 1.81 10.92 -19.93
C GLY A 191 1.08 12.15 -19.35
N SER A 192 1.77 13.28 -19.28
CA SER A 192 1.30 14.51 -18.63
C SER A 192 -0.07 15.02 -19.10
N SER A 193 -0.47 14.72 -20.34
CA SER A 193 -1.77 15.14 -20.88
C SER A 193 -2.98 14.63 -20.07
N ILE A 194 -2.88 13.44 -19.46
CA ILE A 194 -3.95 12.94 -18.59
C ILE A 194 -3.93 13.66 -17.22
N ILE A 195 -2.75 14.03 -16.73
CA ILE A 195 -2.60 14.70 -15.43
C ILE A 195 -3.16 16.11 -15.50
N GLU A 196 -2.94 16.82 -16.60
CA GLU A 196 -3.58 18.13 -16.84
C GLU A 196 -5.11 18.02 -16.85
N LYS A 197 -5.65 17.00 -17.51
CA LYS A 197 -7.09 16.74 -17.55
C LYS A 197 -7.66 16.45 -16.15
N ILE A 198 -7.00 15.59 -15.37
CA ILE A 198 -7.43 15.24 -14.01
C ILE A 198 -7.31 16.45 -13.08
N THR A 199 -6.20 17.19 -13.17
CA THR A 199 -5.99 18.44 -12.42
C THR A 199 -7.12 19.43 -12.67
N LYS A 200 -7.50 19.64 -13.95
CA LYS A 200 -8.62 20.50 -14.31
C LYS A 200 -9.93 20.01 -13.70
N GLU A 201 -10.23 18.71 -13.80
CA GLU A 201 -11.44 18.13 -13.21
C GLU A 201 -11.50 18.35 -11.68
N ILE A 202 -10.38 18.15 -10.97
CA ILE A 202 -10.29 18.35 -9.52
C ILE A 202 -10.55 19.82 -9.17
N ARG A 203 -9.92 20.76 -9.89
CA ARG A 203 -10.09 22.20 -9.66
C ARG A 203 -11.51 22.68 -9.93
N GLU A 204 -12.20 22.10 -10.91
CA GLU A 204 -13.60 22.39 -11.23
C GLU A 204 -14.58 21.76 -10.22
N ASN A 205 -14.17 20.70 -9.51
CA ASN A 205 -15.03 19.91 -8.63
C ASN A 205 -14.46 19.76 -7.21
N GLN A 206 -13.84 20.80 -6.65
CA GLN A 206 -13.07 20.75 -5.39
C GLN A 206 -13.83 20.08 -4.22
N ASN A 207 -15.12 20.39 -4.05
CA ASN A 207 -15.94 19.83 -2.98
C ASN A 207 -16.13 18.31 -3.07
N LYS A 208 -16.11 17.74 -4.29
CA LYS A 208 -16.19 16.28 -4.51
C LYS A 208 -14.89 15.57 -4.10
N TYR A 209 -13.76 16.27 -4.24
CA TYR A 209 -12.43 15.72 -4.01
C TYR A 209 -11.90 15.99 -2.60
N SER A 210 -12.47 16.93 -1.85
CA SER A 210 -12.09 17.24 -0.47
C SER A 210 -12.22 16.03 0.46
N GLU A 211 -13.23 15.17 0.27
CA GLU A 211 -13.42 13.96 1.07
C GLU A 211 -12.36 12.88 0.81
N LYS A 212 -11.75 12.92 -0.39
CA LYS A 212 -10.70 12.02 -0.87
C LYS A 212 -9.29 12.57 -0.63
N ASN A 213 -9.19 13.77 -0.05
CA ASN A 213 -7.92 14.39 0.24
C ASN A 213 -7.13 13.55 1.26
N ILE A 214 -5.88 13.29 0.94
CA ILE A 214 -4.93 12.61 1.81
C ILE A 214 -4.04 13.65 2.49
N GLU A 215 -3.86 13.51 3.79
CA GLU A 215 -2.96 14.39 4.52
C GLU A 215 -1.51 13.99 4.20
N ILE A 216 -0.72 14.94 3.68
CA ILE A 216 0.73 14.80 3.55
C ILE A 216 1.38 15.49 4.74
N ARG A 217 2.21 14.77 5.48
CA ARG A 217 3.00 15.30 6.60
C ARG A 217 4.43 15.55 6.19
N ILE A 218 4.85 16.80 6.37
CA ILE A 218 6.23 17.23 6.16
C ILE A 218 6.99 17.08 7.48
N ARG A 219 8.17 16.47 7.44
CA ARG A 219 9.06 16.45 8.61
C ARG A 219 9.51 17.89 8.87
N LYS A 220 9.26 18.39 10.09
CA LYS A 220 9.89 19.63 10.53
C LYS A 220 11.40 19.38 10.53
N LYS A 221 12.12 20.12 9.67
CA LYS A 221 13.59 20.19 9.70
C LYS A 221 14.05 20.83 11.00
#